data_AF-A0AA92D8W2-F1
#
_entry.id   AF-A0AA92D8W2-F1
#
_cell.length_a   1.000
_cell.length_b   1.000
_cell.length_c   1.000
_cell.angle_alpha   90.00
_cell.angle_beta   90.00
_cell.angle_gamma   90.00
#
_symmetry.space_group_name_H-M   'P 1'
#
loop_
_entity.id
_entity.type
_entity.pdbx_description
1 polymer ?
#
loop_
_entity_poly.entity_id
_entity_poly.type
_entity_poly.pdbx_seq_one_letter_code
_entity_poly.pdbx_strand_id
1 'polypeptide(L)'
;MPPARPRCLARLAPLAMVGLLAVTSSGSVLAHGDVVPQPVDTSGLEKLGDKWRDSNPYRGNPRAIEIGASAFNQNCARCHGLGAVSGGIAPDLRYLEKGDAGDEWFKERVTN
;
A
#
# COMPACT_ATOMS: atom_id res chain seq x y z
N MET A 1 39.60 64.15 9.47
CA MET A 1 39.38 62.93 10.27
C MET A 1 37.87 62.68 10.34
N PRO A 2 37.29 61.83 9.48
CA PRO A 2 35.84 61.57 9.48
C PRO A 2 35.44 60.51 10.53
N PRO A 3 34.26 60.64 11.18
CA PRO A 3 33.81 59.71 12.21
C PRO A 3 33.26 58.40 11.62
N ALA A 4 33.57 57.29 12.29
CA ALA A 4 33.10 55.95 11.93
C ALA A 4 31.59 55.80 12.21
N ARG A 5 30.84 55.33 11.21
CA ARG A 5 29.39 55.04 11.32
C ARG A 5 29.17 53.66 11.95
N PRO A 6 28.18 53.49 12.83
CA PRO A 6 27.91 52.22 13.49
C PRO A 6 27.40 51.19 12.47
N ARG A 7 28.03 50.02 12.43
CA ARG A 7 27.63 48.91 11.55
C ARG A 7 26.37 48.26 12.10
N CYS A 8 25.24 48.79 11.64
CA CYS A 8 23.98 48.13 11.30
C CYS A 8 23.88 46.63 11.69
N LEU A 9 23.42 46.35 12.91
CA LEU A 9 22.93 45.02 13.31
C LEU A 9 21.72 44.55 12.47
N ALA A 10 21.14 45.43 11.65
CA ALA A 10 19.92 45.16 10.87
C ALA A 10 20.09 44.20 9.67
N ARG A 11 21.31 43.76 9.34
CA ARG A 11 21.56 42.86 8.19
C ARG A 11 21.29 41.38 8.46
N LEU A 12 21.05 40.99 9.71
CA LEU A 12 20.82 39.58 10.09
C LEU A 12 19.34 39.19 10.14
N ALA A 13 18.42 40.17 10.18
CA ALA A 13 16.98 39.94 10.24
C ALA A 13 16.38 39.12 9.07
N PRO A 14 16.75 39.34 7.79
CA PRO A 14 16.16 38.58 6.70
C PRO A 14 16.66 37.12 6.65
N LEU A 15 17.88 36.83 7.11
CA LEU A 15 18.38 35.46 7.22
C LEU A 15 17.66 34.65 8.29
N ALA A 16 17.33 35.28 9.43
CA ALA A 16 16.58 34.64 10.50
C ALA A 16 15.16 34.23 10.05
N MET A 17 14.51 35.06 9.22
CA MET A 17 13.16 34.78 8.72
C MET A 17 13.13 33.68 7.67
N VAL A 18 14.14 33.61 6.79
CA VAL A 18 14.29 32.52 5.81
C VAL A 18 14.59 31.18 6.49
N GLY A 19 15.43 31.18 7.54
CA GLY A 19 15.72 29.97 8.32
C GLY A 19 14.48 29.39 9.01
N LEU A 20 13.59 30.24 9.52
CA LEU A 20 12.36 29.80 10.20
C LEU A 20 11.32 29.19 9.24
N LEU A 21 11.24 29.68 8.00
CA LEU A 21 10.36 29.13 6.94
C LEU A 21 10.82 27.76 6.41
N ALA A 22 12.14 27.49 6.43
CA ALA A 22 12.68 26.21 5.99
C ALA A 22 12.42 25.08 7.02
N VAL A 23 12.29 25.42 8.30
CA VAL A 23 12.00 24.43 9.36
C VAL A 23 10.53 23.99 9.34
N THR A 24 9.59 24.87 8.96
CA THR A 24 8.15 24.53 8.89
C THR A 24 7.75 23.72 7.66
N SER A 25 8.64 23.58 6.66
CA SER A 25 8.39 22.80 5.45
C SER A 25 8.73 21.30 5.60
N SER A 26 9.26 20.88 6.75
CA SER A 26 9.53 19.47 7.08
C SER A 26 8.31 18.79 7.70
N GLY A 27 7.14 18.94 7.07
CA GLY A 27 5.95 18.19 7.47
C GLY A 27 6.15 16.70 7.19
N SER A 28 5.79 15.83 8.14
CA SER A 28 5.76 14.39 7.92
C SER A 28 4.84 14.07 6.74
N VAL A 29 5.40 13.73 5.59
CA VAL A 29 4.62 13.27 4.45
C VAL A 29 4.19 11.85 4.77
N LEU A 30 2.93 11.68 5.20
CA LEU A 30 2.24 10.38 5.30
C LEU A 30 1.98 9.86 3.87
N ALA A 31 3.04 9.66 3.07
CA ALA A 31 2.94 9.22 1.67
C ALA A 31 2.50 7.75 1.57
N HIS A 32 2.71 7.00 2.63
CA HIS A 32 2.21 5.65 2.82
C HIS A 32 0.95 5.81 3.67
N GLY A 33 -0.22 5.79 3.04
CA GLY A 33 -1.50 5.76 3.74
C GLY A 33 -1.65 4.51 4.61
N ASP A 34 -2.88 4.18 5.00
CA ASP A 34 -3.14 2.94 5.72
C ASP A 34 -2.61 1.73 4.91
N VAL A 35 -1.73 0.94 5.54
CA VAL A 35 -1.15 -0.29 4.98
C VAL A 35 -2.02 -1.51 5.31
N VAL A 36 -3.11 -1.33 6.06
CA VAL A 36 -4.13 -2.36 6.25
C VAL A 36 -4.80 -2.66 4.89
N PRO A 37 -4.97 -3.95 4.54
CA PRO A 37 -5.73 -4.34 3.35
C PRO A 37 -7.12 -3.70 3.36
N GLN A 38 -7.52 -3.19 2.20
CA GLN A 38 -8.83 -2.58 2.03
C GLN A 38 -9.92 -3.65 2.21
N PRO A 39 -11.00 -3.33 2.93
CA PRO A 39 -12.08 -4.28 3.17
C PRO A 39 -12.73 -4.70 1.85
N VAL A 40 -13.03 -6.00 1.73
CA VAL A 40 -13.65 -6.60 0.55
C VAL A 40 -15.11 -6.89 0.85
N ASP A 41 -16.02 -6.37 0.02
CA ASP A 41 -17.44 -6.72 0.10
C ASP A 41 -17.68 -8.13 -0.46
N THR A 42 -18.02 -9.06 0.42
CA THR A 42 -18.28 -10.47 0.08
C THR A 42 -19.78 -10.77 -0.09
N SER A 43 -20.62 -9.73 -0.24
CA SER A 43 -22.05 -9.87 -0.46
C SER A 43 -22.37 -10.79 -1.64
N GLY A 44 -23.23 -11.78 -1.37
CA GLY A 44 -23.63 -12.81 -2.32
C GLY A 44 -22.79 -14.10 -2.27
N LEU A 45 -21.79 -14.18 -1.39
CA LEU A 45 -21.07 -15.43 -1.11
C LEU A 45 -21.62 -16.13 0.13
N GLU A 46 -21.56 -17.46 0.15
CA GLU A 46 -21.81 -18.25 1.35
C GLU A 46 -20.81 -17.81 2.44
N LYS A 47 -21.28 -17.48 3.64
CA LYS A 47 -20.38 -17.06 4.72
C LYS A 47 -19.53 -18.23 5.18
N LEU A 48 -18.24 -17.99 5.33
CA LEU A 48 -17.32 -18.92 5.98
C LEU A 48 -17.45 -18.78 7.51
N GLY A 49 -17.12 -19.86 8.22
CA GLY A 49 -16.93 -19.82 9.67
C GLY A 49 -15.49 -19.43 10.03
N ASP A 50 -15.16 -19.51 11.32
CA ASP A 50 -13.86 -19.07 11.84
C ASP A 50 -12.69 -20.01 11.51
N LYS A 51 -12.99 -21.22 11.01
CA LYS A 51 -11.99 -22.23 10.67
C LYS A 51 -11.69 -22.22 9.17
N TRP A 52 -10.41 -22.13 8.85
CA TRP A 52 -9.92 -22.38 7.49
C TRP A 52 -10.25 -23.81 7.06
N ARG A 53 -10.71 -23.94 5.82
CA ARG A 53 -11.02 -25.23 5.17
C ARG A 53 -9.80 -25.68 4.36
N ASP A 54 -9.69 -26.99 4.13
CA ASP A 54 -8.59 -27.56 3.34
C ASP A 54 -8.77 -27.31 1.84
N SER A 55 -10.01 -27.28 1.35
CA SER A 55 -10.33 -26.98 -0.06
C SER A 55 -11.12 -25.68 -0.18
N ASN A 56 -10.87 -24.94 -1.26
CA ASN A 56 -11.57 -23.69 -1.56
C ASN A 56 -13.05 -23.94 -1.91
N PRO A 57 -14.02 -23.51 -1.07
CA PRO A 57 -15.45 -23.75 -1.33
C PRO A 57 -16.02 -22.90 -2.47
N TYR A 58 -15.29 -21.89 -2.93
CA TYR A 58 -15.72 -20.98 -3.99
C TYR A 58 -15.14 -21.32 -5.36
N ARG A 59 -14.51 -22.49 -5.52
CA ARG A 59 -13.90 -22.90 -6.79
C ARG A 59 -14.94 -22.86 -7.92
N GLY A 60 -14.65 -22.07 -8.96
CA GLY A 60 -15.55 -21.90 -10.10
C GLY A 60 -16.80 -21.05 -9.86
N ASN A 61 -16.99 -20.48 -8.66
CA ASN A 61 -18.11 -19.59 -8.38
C ASN A 61 -17.91 -18.24 -9.10
N PRO A 62 -18.80 -17.84 -10.04
CA PRO A 62 -18.64 -16.61 -10.82
C PRO A 62 -18.61 -15.35 -9.96
N ARG A 63 -19.43 -15.31 -8.90
CA ARG A 63 -19.50 -14.16 -7.98
C ARG A 63 -18.21 -14.03 -7.16
N ALA A 64 -17.62 -15.14 -6.75
CA ALA A 64 -16.35 -15.13 -6.03
C ALA A 64 -15.18 -14.68 -6.92
N ILE A 65 -15.20 -15.07 -8.20
CA ILE A 65 -14.20 -14.63 -9.19
C ILE A 65 -14.30 -13.12 -9.42
N GLU A 66 -15.52 -12.58 -9.57
CA GLU A 66 -15.76 -11.14 -9.72
C GLU A 66 -15.25 -10.34 -8.50
N ILE A 67 -15.65 -10.75 -7.29
CA ILE A 67 -15.20 -10.11 -6.04
C ILE A 67 -13.68 -10.23 -5.90
N GLY A 68 -13.12 -11.41 -6.17
CA GLY A 68 -11.69 -11.68 -6.09
C GLY A 68 -10.86 -10.81 -7.04
N ALA A 69 -11.35 -10.54 -8.25
CA ALA A 69 -10.68 -9.64 -9.20
C ALA A 69 -10.62 -8.20 -8.67
N SER A 70 -11.71 -7.69 -8.08
CA SER A 70 -11.74 -6.37 -7.45
C SER A 70 -10.80 -6.31 -6.23
N ALA A 71 -10.88 -7.31 -5.35
CA ALA A 71 -10.03 -7.43 -4.16
C ALA A 71 -8.53 -7.48 -4.51
N PHE A 72 -8.18 -8.25 -5.54
CA PHE A 72 -6.80 -8.36 -6.03
C PHE A 72 -6.27 -7.03 -6.53
N ASN A 73 -7.07 -6.29 -7.31
CA ASN A 73 -6.66 -4.97 -7.82
C ASN A 73 -6.41 -3.95 -6.70
N GLN A 74 -7.18 -4.01 -5.62
CA GLN A 74 -7.04 -3.10 -4.49
C GLN A 74 -5.84 -3.44 -3.59
N ASN A 75 -5.58 -4.73 -3.38
CA ASN A 75 -4.68 -5.18 -2.32
C ASN A 75 -3.36 -5.80 -2.81
N CYS A 76 -3.31 -6.32 -4.05
CA CYS A 76 -2.20 -7.17 -4.51
C CYS A 76 -1.50 -6.62 -5.77
N ALA A 77 -2.27 -6.00 -6.67
CA ALA A 77 -1.82 -5.61 -8.00
C ALA A 77 -0.67 -4.59 -7.99
N ARG A 78 -0.47 -3.84 -6.90
CA ARG A 78 0.66 -2.90 -6.77
C ARG A 78 2.02 -3.61 -6.82
N CYS A 79 2.10 -4.87 -6.39
CA CYS A 79 3.33 -5.65 -6.40
C CYS A 79 3.29 -6.78 -7.46
N HIS A 80 2.14 -7.44 -7.60
CA HIS A 80 1.98 -8.57 -8.52
C HIS A 80 1.44 -8.18 -9.90
N GLY A 81 1.22 -6.89 -10.14
CA GLY A 81 0.73 -6.33 -11.40
C GLY A 81 -0.76 -6.51 -11.64
N LEU A 82 -1.32 -5.74 -12.57
CA LEU A 82 -2.77 -5.78 -12.88
C LEU A 82 -3.16 -7.14 -13.47
N GLY A 83 -4.26 -7.71 -12.98
CA GLY A 83 -4.69 -9.05 -13.39
C GLY A 83 -3.65 -10.15 -13.10
N ALA A 84 -2.79 -9.93 -12.10
CA ALA A 84 -1.67 -10.78 -11.72
C ALA A 84 -0.52 -10.88 -12.74
N VAL A 85 -0.51 -10.01 -13.76
CA VAL A 85 0.59 -9.92 -14.73
C VAL A 85 1.71 -9.06 -14.14
N SER A 86 2.72 -9.71 -13.57
CA SER A 86 3.77 -8.98 -12.85
C SER A 86 4.67 -8.16 -13.76
N GLY A 87 5.09 -6.99 -13.28
CA GLY A 87 6.14 -6.15 -13.86
C GLY A 87 7.55 -6.40 -13.31
N GLY A 88 7.73 -7.43 -12.47
CA GLY A 88 9.03 -7.82 -11.92
C GLY A 88 9.31 -7.40 -10.47
N ILE A 89 8.38 -6.73 -9.78
CA ILE A 89 8.50 -6.39 -8.35
C ILE A 89 8.28 -7.63 -7.47
N ALA A 90 7.25 -8.41 -7.77
CA ALA A 90 6.92 -9.67 -7.10
C ALA A 90 6.62 -10.77 -8.15
N PRO A 91 6.51 -12.06 -7.77
CA PRO A 91 6.20 -13.13 -8.74
C PRO A 91 4.89 -12.93 -9.49
N ASP A 92 4.83 -13.39 -10.74
CA ASP A 92 3.58 -13.45 -11.52
C ASP A 92 2.72 -14.62 -11.04
N LEU A 93 1.56 -14.32 -10.46
CA LEU A 93 0.72 -15.32 -9.78
C LEU A 93 -0.10 -16.18 -10.74
N ARG A 94 -0.06 -15.92 -12.06
CA ARG A 94 -0.70 -16.81 -13.05
C ARG A 94 0.03 -18.15 -13.17
N TYR A 95 1.28 -18.22 -12.70
CA TYR A 95 2.07 -19.44 -12.61
C TYR A 95 1.92 -20.17 -11.28
N LEU A 96 1.12 -19.66 -10.34
CA LEU A 96 0.76 -20.42 -9.16
C LEU A 96 -0.02 -21.67 -9.57
N GLU A 97 0.31 -22.81 -8.96
CA GLU A 97 -0.40 -24.05 -9.18
C GLU A 97 -1.90 -23.86 -8.90
N LYS A 98 -2.75 -24.45 -9.73
CA LYS A 98 -4.20 -24.44 -9.50
C LYS A 98 -4.58 -25.72 -8.78
N GLY A 99 -5.53 -25.62 -7.86
CA GLY A 99 -5.95 -26.79 -7.08
C GLY A 99 -5.61 -26.59 -5.62
N ASP A 100 -5.93 -27.59 -4.81
CA ASP A 100 -5.80 -27.49 -3.36
C ASP A 100 -4.31 -27.34 -2.94
N ALA A 101 -3.37 -27.92 -3.71
CA ALA A 101 -1.94 -27.74 -3.47
C ALA A 101 -1.49 -26.27 -3.60
N GLY A 102 -1.95 -25.57 -4.64
CA GLY A 102 -1.64 -24.16 -4.82
C GLY A 102 -2.44 -23.23 -3.89
N ASP A 103 -3.67 -23.60 -3.56
CA ASP A 103 -4.49 -22.88 -2.59
C ASP A 103 -3.88 -22.95 -1.18
N GLU A 104 -3.29 -24.09 -0.79
CA GLU A 104 -2.58 -24.24 0.48
C GLU A 104 -1.35 -23.32 0.55
N TRP A 105 -0.55 -23.31 -0.53
CA TRP A 105 0.58 -22.40 -0.64
C TRP A 105 0.14 -20.94 -0.55
N PHE A 106 -0.93 -20.55 -1.25
CA PHE A 106 -1.47 -19.20 -1.19
C PHE A 106 -1.93 -18.85 0.23
N LYS A 107 -2.72 -19.72 0.87
CA LYS A 107 -3.23 -19.55 2.23
C LYS A 107 -2.09 -19.29 3.21
N GLU A 108 -1.05 -20.12 3.19
CA GLU A 108 0.11 -19.95 4.08
C GLU A 108 0.79 -18.58 3.92
N ARG A 109 0.87 -18.04 2.71
CA ARG A 109 1.52 -16.75 2.42
C ARG A 109 0.69 -15.54 2.79
N VAL A 110 -0.64 -15.65 2.85
CA VAL A 110 -1.52 -14.50 3.15
C VAL A 110 -1.97 -14.46 4.61
N THR A 111 -1.81 -15.55 5.37
CA THR A 111 -2.21 -15.60 6.78
C THR A 111 -1.06 -15.51 7.78
N ASN A 112 0.20 -15.54 7.33
CA ASN A 112 1.42 -15.48 8.16
C ASN A 112 2.34 -14.36 7.71
#